data_AF-A0A8J7P8Q3-F1
#
_entry.id   AF-A0A8J7P8Q3-F1
#
_cell.length_a   1.000
_cell.length_b   1.000
_cell.length_c   1.000
_cell.angle_alpha   90.00
_cell.angle_beta   90.00
_cell.angle_gamma   90.00
#
_symmetry.space_group_name_H-M   'P 1'
#
loop_
_entity.id
_entity.type
_entity.pdbx_description
1 polymer ?
#
loop_
_entity_poly.entity_id
_entity_poly.type
_entity_poly.pdbx_seq_one_letter_code
_entity_poly.pdbx_strand_id
1 'polypeptide(L)'
;MIELLVVVIIIGILAAIALPNFIGAQDKAREASVKANMRTAQIAAESFATDSGGSYPGSVDDFKPYFPGGSSAKGGSNGNPPVNPFSNTGSWPTAGSVTDVAAARAATPASIGSAGQIEYSAIGPSTGPTSYAIRGGNKTGVALAGTAPGTTLVLSNQ
;
A
#
# COMPACT_ATOMS: atom_id res chain seq x y z
N MET A 1 31.32 -32.62 27.86
CA MET A 1 31.46 -32.18 26.44
C MET A 1 30.25 -32.59 25.61
N ILE A 2 29.60 -33.73 25.92
CA ILE A 2 28.37 -34.17 25.23
C ILE A 2 27.13 -33.32 25.59
N GLU A 3 27.10 -32.66 26.75
CA GLU A 3 26.02 -31.72 27.12
C GLU A 3 25.82 -30.59 26.12
N LEU A 4 26.88 -29.98 25.59
CA LEU A 4 26.73 -28.91 24.61
C LEU A 4 26.29 -29.43 23.25
N LEU A 5 26.66 -30.67 22.93
CA LEU A 5 26.35 -31.30 21.65
C LEU A 5 24.85 -31.58 21.52
N VAL A 6 24.23 -32.13 22.58
CA VAL A 6 22.77 -32.38 22.58
C VAL A 6 21.96 -31.08 22.54
N VAL A 7 22.41 -30.03 23.22
CA VAL A 7 21.73 -28.73 23.23
C VAL A 7 21.70 -28.10 21.83
N VAL A 8 22.84 -28.11 21.13
CA VAL A 8 22.92 -27.57 19.76
C VAL A 8 22.07 -28.39 18.79
N ILE A 9 21.99 -29.71 18.95
CA ILE A 9 21.10 -30.57 18.13
C ILE A 9 19.63 -30.19 18.33
N ILE A 10 19.19 -30.04 19.58
CA ILE A 10 17.79 -29.72 19.88
C ILE A 10 17.43 -28.31 19.36
N ILE A 11 18.30 -27.31 19.58
CA ILE A 11 18.09 -25.95 19.04
C ILE A 11 18.06 -25.99 17.50
N GLY A 12 18.90 -26.80 16.87
CA GLY A 12 18.92 -26.98 15.41
C GLY A 12 17.59 -27.51 14.85
N ILE A 13 17.00 -28.52 15.51
CA ILE A 13 15.69 -29.09 15.10
C ILE A 13 14.58 -28.04 15.25
N LEU A 14 14.56 -27.32 16.38
CA LEU A 14 13.55 -26.28 16.62
C LEU A 14 13.65 -25.12 15.62
N ALA A 15 14.87 -24.65 15.33
CA ALA A 15 15.12 -23.59 14.37
C ALA A 15 14.69 -23.99 12.95
N ALA A 16 14.93 -25.24 12.54
CA ALA A 16 14.54 -25.75 11.23
C ALA A 16 13.03 -25.71 10.97
N ILE A 17 12.20 -25.97 11.98
CA ILE A 17 10.73 -25.92 11.87
C ILE A 17 10.21 -24.48 12.00
N ALA A 18 10.79 -23.69 12.90
CA ALA A 18 10.29 -22.35 13.19
C ALA A 18 10.60 -21.33 12.09
N LEU A 19 11.79 -21.42 11.46
CA LEU A 19 12.28 -20.39 10.55
C LEU A 19 11.42 -20.21 9.28
N PRO A 20 10.97 -21.27 8.57
CA PRO A 20 10.12 -21.10 7.40
C PRO A 20 8.78 -20.42 7.72
N ASN A 21 8.16 -20.78 8.85
CA ASN A 21 6.91 -20.17 9.28
C ASN A 21 7.09 -18.69 9.64
N PHE A 22 8.20 -18.34 10.29
CA PHE A 22 8.54 -16.97 10.65
C PHE A 22 8.67 -16.06 9.42
N ILE A 23 9.31 -16.53 8.34
CA ILE A 23 9.45 -15.77 7.09
C ILE A 23 8.08 -15.49 6.46
N GLY A 24 7.19 -16.50 6.40
CA GLY A 24 5.84 -16.32 5.89
C GLY A 24 4.99 -15.36 6.73
N ALA A 25 5.14 -15.40 8.06
CA ALA A 25 4.48 -14.46 8.95
C ALA A 25 4.97 -13.02 8.76
N GLN A 26 6.29 -12.84 8.56
CA GLN A 26 6.88 -11.53 8.32
C GLN A 26 6.39 -10.91 7.00
N ASP A 27 6.31 -11.69 5.93
CA ASP A 27 5.81 -11.20 4.63
C ASP A 27 4.32 -10.81 4.72
N LYS A 28 3.49 -11.59 5.40
CA LYS A 28 2.08 -11.23 5.67
C LYS A 28 1.95 -9.96 6.52
N ALA A 29 2.82 -9.76 7.51
CA ALA A 29 2.84 -8.55 8.32
C ALA A 29 3.19 -7.32 7.47
N ARG A 30 4.16 -7.44 6.56
CA ARG A 30 4.50 -6.35 5.62
C ARG A 30 3.34 -6.05 4.67
N GLU A 31 2.66 -7.05 4.13
CA GLU A 31 1.46 -6.82 3.31
C GLU A 31 0.34 -6.14 4.09
N ALA A 32 0.14 -6.48 5.36
CA ALA A 32 -0.81 -5.80 6.23
C ALA A 32 -0.43 -4.32 6.43
N SER A 33 0.87 -4.01 6.59
CA SER A 33 1.36 -2.63 6.63
C SER A 33 1.13 -1.89 5.30
N VAL A 34 1.30 -2.54 4.15
CA VAL A 34 0.96 -1.92 2.84
C VAL A 34 -0.53 -1.60 2.78
N LYS A 35 -1.41 -2.51 3.21
CA LYS A 35 -2.86 -2.26 3.28
C LYS A 35 -3.19 -1.08 4.20
N ALA A 36 -2.50 -0.95 5.33
CA ALA A 36 -2.66 0.20 6.22
C ALA A 36 -2.23 1.50 5.55
N ASN A 37 -1.08 1.51 4.85
CA ASN A 37 -0.63 2.68 4.12
C ASN A 37 -1.58 3.06 2.97
N MET A 38 -2.17 2.08 2.28
CA MET A 38 -3.21 2.33 1.27
C MET A 38 -4.42 3.03 1.89
N ARG A 39 -4.81 2.65 3.12
CA ARG A 39 -5.88 3.34 3.87
C ARG A 39 -5.47 4.76 4.26
N THR A 40 -4.22 4.99 4.65
CA THR A 40 -3.72 6.35 4.91
C THR A 40 -3.83 7.22 3.66
N ALA A 41 -3.42 6.71 2.49
CA ALA A 41 -3.57 7.42 1.23
C ALA A 41 -5.05 7.66 0.87
N GLN A 42 -5.93 6.68 1.16
CA GLN A 42 -7.37 6.82 0.98
C GLN A 42 -7.93 7.97 1.81
N ILE A 43 -7.60 8.02 3.11
CA ILE A 43 -8.06 9.07 4.00
C ILE A 43 -7.59 10.44 3.51
N ALA A 44 -6.32 10.56 3.10
CA ALA A 44 -5.78 11.81 2.58
C ALA A 44 -6.52 12.27 1.30
N ALA A 45 -6.83 11.34 0.39
CA ALA A 45 -7.60 11.66 -0.82
C ALA A 45 -9.07 12.06 -0.52
N GLU A 46 -9.73 11.42 0.44
CA GLU A 46 -11.08 11.78 0.87
C GLU A 46 -11.10 13.13 1.61
N SER A 47 -10.09 13.43 2.41
CA SER A 47 -9.94 14.73 3.08
C SER A 47 -9.72 15.85 2.05
N PHE A 48 -8.90 15.62 1.02
CA PHE A 48 -8.76 16.55 -0.10
C PHE A 48 -10.10 16.81 -0.79
N ALA A 49 -10.88 15.75 -1.07
CA ALA A 49 -12.17 15.88 -1.73
C ALA A 49 -13.17 16.69 -0.90
N THR A 50 -13.11 16.56 0.43
CA THR A 50 -13.95 17.36 1.35
C THR A 50 -13.67 18.86 1.21
N ASP A 51 -12.40 19.26 1.12
CA ASP A 51 -11.99 20.65 0.93
C ASP A 51 -12.21 21.15 -0.50
N SER A 52 -12.16 20.25 -1.49
CA SER A 52 -12.24 20.56 -2.92
C SER A 52 -13.63 20.40 -3.52
N GLY A 53 -14.68 20.53 -2.71
CA GLY A 53 -16.07 20.51 -3.17
C GLY A 53 -16.50 19.18 -3.80
N GLY A 54 -15.93 18.06 -3.33
CA GLY A 54 -16.24 16.70 -3.79
C GLY A 54 -15.39 16.19 -4.96
N SER A 55 -14.46 17.00 -5.48
CA SER A 55 -13.50 16.56 -6.50
C SER A 55 -12.31 15.86 -5.86
N TYR A 56 -11.95 14.69 -6.36
CA TYR A 56 -10.78 13.94 -5.91
C TYR A 56 -9.47 14.52 -6.47
N PRO A 57 -8.33 14.23 -5.83
CA PRO A 57 -7.02 14.66 -6.33
C PRO A 57 -6.76 14.24 -7.78
N GLY A 58 -6.28 15.16 -8.62
CA GLY A 58 -5.89 14.85 -10.00
C GLY A 58 -4.54 14.13 -10.08
N SER A 59 -3.69 14.38 -9.09
CA SER A 59 -2.34 13.84 -9.00
C SER A 59 -1.97 13.49 -7.56
N VAL A 60 -0.87 12.77 -7.41
CA VAL A 60 -0.32 12.44 -6.08
C VAL A 60 0.15 13.66 -5.30
N ASP A 61 0.56 14.72 -5.98
CA ASP A 61 1.07 15.94 -5.35
C ASP A 61 -0.04 16.74 -4.65
N ASP A 62 -1.26 16.72 -5.20
CA ASP A 62 -2.39 17.52 -4.72
C ASP A 62 -2.79 17.15 -3.29
N PHE A 63 -2.64 15.87 -2.90
CA PHE A 63 -3.05 15.37 -1.59
C PHE A 63 -1.91 15.07 -0.61
N LYS A 64 -0.65 15.37 -0.97
CA LYS A 64 0.49 15.30 -0.02
C LYS A 64 0.26 16.12 1.26
N PRO A 65 -0.35 17.32 1.22
CA PRO A 65 -0.64 18.09 2.44
C PRO A 65 -1.68 17.45 3.36
N TYR A 66 -2.46 16.48 2.86
CA TYR A 66 -3.51 15.80 3.61
C TYR A 66 -3.02 14.52 4.30
N PHE A 67 -1.75 14.15 4.12
CA PHE A 67 -1.13 13.09 4.93
C PHE A 67 -0.85 13.57 6.36
N PRO A 68 -0.71 12.64 7.33
CA PRO A 68 -0.40 12.98 8.71
C PRO A 68 0.82 13.92 8.81
N GLY A 69 0.69 14.98 9.61
CA GLY A 69 1.74 16.01 9.78
C GLY A 69 1.71 17.12 8.72
N GLY A 70 0.82 17.05 7.73
CA GLY A 70 0.67 18.08 6.70
C GLY A 70 -0.35 19.16 7.05
N SER A 71 -0.48 20.18 6.19
CA SER A 71 -1.46 21.25 6.32
C SER A 71 -2.03 21.63 4.95
N SER A 72 -3.36 21.57 4.79
CA SER A 72 -4.06 21.96 3.57
C SER A 72 -4.26 23.48 3.41
N ALA A 73 -3.81 24.28 4.37
CA ALA A 73 -3.92 25.74 4.29
C ALA A 73 -3.10 26.29 3.10
N LYS A 74 -3.46 27.49 2.62
CA LYS A 74 -2.67 28.19 1.59
C LYS A 74 -1.25 28.44 2.11
N GLY A 75 -0.24 27.85 1.45
CA GLY A 75 1.16 27.87 1.89
C GLY A 75 1.49 26.79 2.93
N GLY A 76 0.61 25.82 3.13
CA GLY A 76 0.79 24.67 3.99
C GLY A 76 1.87 23.71 3.49
N SER A 77 2.29 22.81 4.38
CA SER A 77 3.37 21.85 4.12
C SER A 77 2.81 20.48 3.79
N ASN A 78 3.57 19.70 3.02
CA ASN A 78 3.31 18.29 2.83
C ASN A 78 3.36 17.55 4.17
N GLY A 79 2.54 16.51 4.31
CA GLY A 79 2.65 15.60 5.45
C GLY A 79 3.84 14.66 5.34
N ASN A 80 3.84 13.65 6.20
CA ASN A 80 4.81 12.58 6.18
C ASN A 80 4.36 11.48 5.20
N PRO A 81 5.24 11.02 4.28
CA PRO A 81 4.93 9.89 3.43
C PRO A 81 4.77 8.61 4.27
N PRO A 82 3.87 7.70 3.90
CA PRO A 82 3.79 6.38 4.53
C PRO A 82 5.12 5.63 4.42
N VAL A 83 5.49 4.88 5.46
CA VAL A 83 6.72 4.08 5.46
C VAL A 83 6.48 2.78 4.70
N ASN A 84 7.26 2.54 3.66
CA ASN A 84 7.23 1.29 2.92
C ASN A 84 7.86 0.16 3.77
N PRO A 85 7.13 -0.91 4.10
CA PRO A 85 7.60 -1.96 5.00
C PRO A 85 8.68 -2.89 4.39
N PHE A 86 8.95 -2.79 3.09
CA PHE A 86 9.98 -3.56 2.39
C PHE A 86 11.30 -2.80 2.24
N SER A 87 11.27 -1.47 2.13
CA SER A 87 12.47 -0.63 2.09
C SER A 87 12.78 0.07 3.41
N ASN A 88 11.82 0.10 4.34
CA ASN A 88 11.88 0.83 5.61
C ASN A 88 12.15 2.35 5.42
N THR A 89 11.64 2.92 4.34
CA THR A 89 11.76 4.35 4.01
C THR A 89 10.40 4.94 3.71
N GLY A 90 10.24 6.24 3.96
CA GLY A 90 9.05 6.99 3.54
C GLY A 90 8.93 6.98 2.02
N SER A 91 7.78 6.57 1.50
CA SER A 91 7.48 6.55 0.06
C SER A 91 6.13 7.19 -0.19
N TRP A 92 6.10 8.21 -1.05
CA TRP A 92 4.84 8.77 -1.53
C TRP A 92 4.12 7.77 -2.44
N PRO A 93 2.77 7.82 -2.50
CA PRO A 93 2.06 7.17 -3.59
C PRO A 93 2.57 7.65 -4.95
N THR A 94 2.61 6.75 -5.92
CA THR A 94 2.97 7.05 -7.30
C THR A 94 1.71 7.15 -8.16
N ALA A 95 1.81 7.89 -9.27
CA ALA A 95 0.73 7.94 -10.25
C ALA A 95 0.44 6.54 -10.81
N GLY A 96 -0.84 6.24 -10.97
CA GLY A 96 -1.33 4.99 -11.49
C GLY A 96 -2.03 5.07 -12.82
N SER A 97 -2.44 3.90 -13.33
CA SER A 97 -3.05 3.75 -14.65
C SER A 97 -4.44 3.09 -14.61
N VAL A 98 -5.06 2.96 -13.45
CA VAL A 98 -6.42 2.41 -13.35
C VAL A 98 -7.42 3.44 -13.86
N THR A 99 -8.21 3.07 -14.88
CA THR A 99 -9.29 3.90 -15.44
C THR A 99 -10.68 3.36 -15.14
N ASP A 100 -10.79 2.09 -14.72
CA ASP A 100 -12.05 1.42 -14.36
C ASP A 100 -11.82 0.56 -13.12
N VAL A 101 -12.52 0.89 -12.04
CA VAL A 101 -12.39 0.23 -10.72
C VAL A 101 -12.89 -1.22 -10.78
N ALA A 102 -14.03 -1.45 -11.43
CA ALA A 102 -14.64 -2.78 -11.49
C ALA A 102 -13.77 -3.73 -12.32
N ALA A 103 -13.27 -3.25 -13.46
CA ALA A 103 -12.32 -4.00 -14.28
C ALA A 103 -11.02 -4.27 -13.51
N ALA A 104 -10.49 -3.28 -12.79
CA ALA A 104 -9.27 -3.45 -12.00
C ALA A 104 -9.43 -4.47 -10.86
N ARG A 105 -10.59 -4.50 -10.18
CA ARG A 105 -10.90 -5.51 -9.14
C ARG A 105 -10.98 -6.92 -9.74
N ALA A 106 -11.59 -7.05 -10.92
CA ALA A 106 -11.73 -8.34 -11.61
C ALA A 106 -10.44 -8.85 -12.26
N ALA A 107 -9.50 -7.95 -12.55
CA ALA A 107 -8.23 -8.29 -13.19
C ALA A 107 -7.29 -9.06 -12.25
N THR A 108 -6.46 -9.91 -12.87
CA THR A 108 -5.34 -10.56 -12.17
C THR A 108 -4.34 -9.51 -11.68
N PRO A 109 -3.75 -9.69 -10.47
CA PRO A 109 -2.79 -8.74 -9.95
C PRO A 109 -1.62 -8.53 -10.91
N ALA A 110 -1.49 -7.28 -11.38
CA ALA A 110 -0.43 -6.85 -12.27
C ALA A 110 0.69 -6.13 -11.51
N SER A 111 1.84 -5.96 -12.16
CA SER A 111 2.94 -5.15 -11.60
C SER A 111 2.49 -3.70 -11.43
N ILE A 112 2.86 -3.10 -10.29
CA ILE A 112 2.66 -1.69 -9.98
C ILE A 112 4.00 -0.94 -9.81
N GLY A 113 5.11 -1.58 -10.17
CA GLY A 113 6.46 -1.07 -9.96
C GLY A 113 7.21 -1.85 -8.90
N SER A 114 7.38 -1.27 -7.71
CA SER A 114 8.26 -1.79 -6.67
C SER A 114 7.54 -2.46 -5.50
N ALA A 115 8.28 -3.25 -4.72
CA ALA A 115 7.78 -3.89 -3.52
C ALA A 115 7.20 -2.86 -2.53
N GLY A 116 5.99 -3.11 -2.02
CA GLY A 116 5.34 -2.22 -1.04
C GLY A 116 4.92 -0.84 -1.56
N GLN A 117 5.08 -0.57 -2.85
CA GLN A 117 4.69 0.70 -3.45
C GLN A 117 3.17 0.87 -3.38
N ILE A 118 2.72 2.12 -3.31
CA ILE A 118 1.30 2.46 -3.37
C ILE A 118 1.09 3.27 -4.62
N GLU A 119 0.06 2.92 -5.36
CA GLU A 119 -0.32 3.57 -6.60
C GLU A 119 -1.67 4.25 -6.38
N TYR A 120 -1.79 5.49 -6.83
CA TYR A 120 -3.03 6.26 -6.86
C TYR A 120 -3.38 6.61 -8.31
N SER A 121 -4.57 6.23 -8.74
CA SER A 121 -5.13 6.60 -10.05
C SER A 121 -6.35 7.47 -9.84
N ALA A 122 -6.34 8.68 -10.40
CA ALA A 122 -7.52 9.51 -10.49
C ALA A 122 -8.38 9.03 -11.67
N ILE A 123 -9.70 8.95 -11.48
CA ILE A 123 -10.64 8.42 -12.47
C ILE A 123 -11.72 9.47 -12.74
N GLY A 124 -11.89 9.79 -14.01
CA GLY A 124 -12.82 10.83 -14.47
C GLY A 124 -12.09 11.93 -15.25
N PRO A 125 -12.69 13.12 -15.39
CA PRO A 125 -12.08 14.22 -16.12
C PRO A 125 -10.81 14.71 -15.41
N SER A 126 -9.83 15.18 -16.18
CA SER A 126 -8.57 15.71 -15.64
C SER A 126 -8.77 16.94 -14.75
N THR A 127 -9.84 17.70 -15.00
CA THR A 127 -10.26 18.83 -14.17
C THR A 127 -11.42 18.38 -13.27
N GLY A 128 -11.08 17.85 -12.10
CA GLY A 128 -12.04 17.36 -11.10
C GLY A 128 -12.42 15.88 -11.27
N PRO A 129 -11.48 14.95 -11.04
CA PRO A 129 -11.79 13.53 -10.97
C PRO A 129 -12.92 13.24 -9.98
N THR A 130 -13.84 12.36 -10.36
CA THR A 130 -15.01 12.00 -9.55
C THR A 130 -14.83 10.67 -8.84
N SER A 131 -13.78 9.95 -9.17
CA SER A 131 -13.43 8.68 -8.55
C SER A 131 -11.92 8.51 -8.47
N TYR A 132 -11.48 7.53 -7.71
CA TYR A 132 -10.09 7.13 -7.62
C TYR A 132 -9.97 5.62 -7.41
N ALA A 133 -8.78 5.10 -7.68
CA ALA A 133 -8.37 3.76 -7.34
C ALA A 133 -6.99 3.78 -6.68
N ILE A 134 -6.85 3.07 -5.56
CA ILE A 134 -5.59 2.86 -4.86
C ILE A 134 -5.27 1.37 -4.87
N ARG A 135 -4.04 1.06 -5.31
CA ARG A 135 -3.46 -0.28 -5.28
C ARG A 135 -2.18 -0.26 -4.45
N GLY A 136 -1.86 -1.37 -3.80
CA GLY A 136 -0.63 -1.55 -3.04
C GLY A 136 0.12 -2.78 -3.50
N GLY A 137 1.44 -2.75 -3.43
CA GLY A 137 2.32 -3.79 -3.95
C GLY A 137 2.72 -4.79 -2.88
N ASN A 138 2.74 -6.06 -3.23
CA ASN A 138 3.35 -7.11 -2.42
C ASN A 138 4.89 -7.05 -2.51
N LYS A 139 5.57 -8.07 -1.98
CA LYS A 139 7.05 -8.19 -1.98
C LYS A 139 7.69 -8.15 -3.37
N THR A 140 6.97 -8.53 -4.43
CA THR A 140 7.48 -8.58 -5.80
C THR A 140 7.07 -7.36 -6.63
N GLY A 141 6.39 -6.37 -6.03
CA GLY A 141 5.86 -5.21 -6.74
C GLY A 141 4.65 -5.51 -7.60
N VAL A 142 3.98 -6.64 -7.35
CA VAL A 142 2.68 -6.98 -7.93
C VAL A 142 1.57 -6.50 -7.00
N ALA A 143 0.45 -6.04 -7.54
CA ALA A 143 -0.67 -5.59 -6.73
C ALA A 143 -1.10 -6.68 -5.71
N LEU A 144 -1.58 -6.25 -4.54
CA LEU A 144 -2.10 -7.16 -3.54
C LEU A 144 -3.34 -7.88 -4.08
N ALA A 145 -3.46 -9.17 -3.80
CA ALA A 145 -4.62 -9.95 -4.20
C ALA A 145 -5.88 -9.53 -3.43
N GLY A 146 -7.02 -9.56 -4.13
CA GLY A 146 -8.34 -9.37 -3.55
C GLY A 146 -8.81 -10.60 -2.76
N THR A 147 -10.05 -10.55 -2.27
CA THR A 147 -10.63 -11.62 -1.44
C THR A 147 -10.94 -12.88 -2.24
N ALA A 148 -11.23 -12.74 -3.55
CA ALA A 148 -11.48 -13.87 -4.45
C ALA A 148 -10.21 -14.26 -5.23
N PRO A 149 -10.01 -15.55 -5.55
CA PRO A 149 -8.87 -15.99 -6.36
C PRO A 149 -8.81 -15.25 -7.71
N GLY A 150 -7.61 -14.80 -8.09
CA GLY A 150 -7.39 -14.10 -9.37
C GLY A 150 -7.86 -12.64 -9.40
N THR A 151 -8.33 -12.08 -8.29
CA THR A 151 -8.76 -10.67 -8.21
C THR A 151 -7.69 -9.78 -7.59
N THR A 152 -7.79 -8.47 -7.84
CA THR A 152 -6.89 -7.46 -7.27
C THR A 152 -7.58 -6.66 -6.17
N LEU A 153 -6.86 -6.36 -5.08
CA LEU A 153 -7.32 -5.46 -4.05
C LEU A 153 -7.20 -4.01 -4.54
N VAL A 154 -8.34 -3.35 -4.67
CA VAL A 154 -8.44 -1.94 -5.05
C VAL A 154 -9.31 -1.21 -4.03
N LEU A 155 -8.76 -0.16 -3.42
CA LEU A 155 -9.54 0.79 -2.62
C LEU A 155 -10.01 1.92 -3.53
N SER A 156 -11.26 2.32 -3.40
CA SER A 156 -11.90 3.34 -4.23
C SER A 156 -13.09 3.91 -3.48
N ASN A 157 -13.66 4.99 -4.00
CA ASN A 157 -14.97 5.51 -3.60
C ASN A 157 -16.16 4.82 -4.30
N GLN A 158 -15.89 3.90 -5.24
CA GLN A 158 -16.86 3.03 -5.91
C GLN A 158 -16.90 1.61 -5.34
#